data_AF-A0AAN7UEV4-F1
#
_entry.id   AF-A0AAN7UEV4-F1
#
_cell.length_a   1.000
_cell.length_b   1.000
_cell.length_c   1.000
_cell.angle_alpha   90.00
_cell.angle_beta   90.00
_cell.angle_gamma   90.00
#
_symmetry.space_group_name_H-M   'P 1'
#
loop_
_entity.id
_entity.type
_entity.pdbx_description
1 polymer ?
#
loop_
_entity_poly.entity_id
_entity_poly.type
_entity_poly.pdbx_seq_one_letter_code
_entity_poly.pdbx_strand_id
1 'polypeptide(L)'
;MSSNSTLVMDYLKETLPTDLFDPVTLWSLGSTVAILVVAYGLSVATLDSSISKGRRFLFIWHAFDALIHFCLEGSFLYHCFFSWIPLGSVSNPSALAPTAYNFLGHTNRAYGPQAGGDAPMAQLWMIYAKADRRWGGADLVILFLAYAPLHLPLIRSTRLSRSLAFNLRF
;
A
#
# COMPACT_ATOMS: atom_id res chain seq x y z
N MET A 1 21.17 -4.96 -42.31
CA MET A 1 20.11 -4.23 -41.58
C MET A 1 19.88 -4.70 -40.13
N SER A 2 20.64 -5.68 -39.59
CA SER A 2 20.45 -6.19 -38.22
C SER A 2 21.26 -5.47 -37.12
N SER A 3 22.35 -4.77 -37.44
CA SER A 3 23.24 -4.18 -36.42
C SER A 3 22.75 -2.85 -35.84
N ASN A 4 21.93 -2.08 -36.57
CA ASN A 4 21.38 -0.82 -36.04
C ASN A 4 20.32 -1.08 -34.97
N SER A 5 19.60 -2.20 -35.05
CA SER A 5 18.57 -2.57 -34.08
C SER A 5 19.16 -2.96 -32.73
N THR A 6 20.29 -3.67 -32.73
CA THR A 6 21.01 -4.03 -31.50
C THR A 6 21.65 -2.81 -30.86
N LEU A 7 22.28 -1.93 -31.66
CA LEU A 7 22.89 -0.70 -31.16
C LEU A 7 21.88 0.27 -30.54
N VAL A 8 20.70 0.43 -31.15
CA VAL A 8 19.62 1.25 -30.57
C VAL A 8 19.10 0.63 -29.26
N MET A 9 18.96 -0.70 -29.20
CA MET A 9 18.47 -1.38 -28.00
C MET A 9 19.48 -1.34 -26.85
N ASP A 10 20.78 -1.43 -27.16
CA ASP A 10 21.86 -1.31 -26.19
C ASP A 10 22.02 0.14 -25.70
N TYR A 11 21.86 1.13 -26.58
CA TYR A 11 21.86 2.55 -26.21
C TYR A 11 20.68 2.93 -25.31
N LEU A 12 19.49 2.37 -25.56
CA LEU A 12 18.33 2.53 -24.67
C LEU A 12 18.59 1.90 -23.29
N LYS A 13 19.24 0.72 -23.22
CA LYS A 13 19.61 0.10 -21.94
C LYS A 13 20.66 0.89 -21.14
N GLU A 14 21.59 1.58 -21.82
CA GLU A 14 22.60 2.43 -21.16
C GLU A 14 22.06 3.80 -20.70
N THR A 15 21.04 4.34 -21.38
CA THR A 15 20.49 5.68 -21.08
C THR A 15 19.31 5.67 -20.13
N LEU A 16 18.64 4.52 -19.98
CA LEU A 16 17.63 4.31 -18.95
C LEU A 16 18.32 3.93 -17.64
N PRO A 17 18.00 4.56 -16.50
CA PRO A 17 18.58 4.15 -15.22
C PRO A 17 18.32 2.67 -15.01
N THR A 18 19.35 1.93 -14.60
CA THR A 18 19.31 0.47 -14.38
C THR A 18 18.19 0.02 -13.42
N ASP A 19 17.62 0.97 -12.68
CA ASP A 19 16.54 0.78 -11.71
C ASP A 19 15.12 0.88 -12.32
N LEU A 20 14.96 1.28 -13.59
CA LEU A 20 13.62 1.43 -14.18
C LEU A 20 12.88 0.09 -14.33
N PHE A 21 13.63 -0.99 -14.56
CA PHE A 21 13.11 -2.36 -14.64
C PHE A 21 13.53 -3.21 -13.44
N ASP A 22 13.75 -2.59 -12.29
CA ASP A 22 13.98 -3.33 -11.05
C ASP A 22 12.79 -4.29 -10.78
N PRO A 23 13.01 -5.54 -10.34
CA PRO A 23 11.95 -6.50 -10.07
C PRO A 23 10.86 -5.93 -9.15
N VAL A 24 11.21 -5.09 -8.18
CA VAL A 24 10.24 -4.45 -7.27
C VAL A 24 9.33 -3.48 -8.01
N THR A 25 9.86 -2.73 -8.98
CA THR A 25 9.08 -1.86 -9.86
C THR A 25 8.10 -2.67 -10.72
N LEU A 26 8.53 -3.80 -11.27
CA LEU A 26 7.65 -4.65 -12.08
C LEU A 26 6.54 -5.29 -11.24
N TRP A 27 6.88 -5.78 -10.04
CA TRP A 27 5.90 -6.35 -9.12
C TRP A 27 4.91 -5.31 -8.62
N SER A 28 5.35 -4.09 -8.31
CA SER A 28 4.47 -3.01 -7.85
C SER A 28 3.53 -2.50 -8.96
N LEU A 29 4.00 -2.40 -10.19
CA LEU A 29 3.15 -2.06 -11.33
C LEU A 29 2.15 -3.18 -11.62
N GLY A 30 2.61 -4.43 -11.62
CA GLY A 30 1.78 -5.61 -11.79
C GLY A 30 0.68 -5.71 -10.73
N SER A 31 1.01 -5.45 -9.46
CA SER A 31 0.01 -5.44 -8.38
C SER A 31 -1.02 -4.32 -8.55
N THR A 32 -0.60 -3.14 -9.01
CA THR A 32 -1.50 -2.01 -9.25
C THR A 32 -2.52 -2.35 -10.35
N VAL A 33 -2.05 -2.93 -11.46
CA VAL A 33 -2.92 -3.36 -12.55
C VAL A 33 -3.85 -4.50 -12.10
N ALA A 34 -3.33 -5.46 -11.34
CA ALA A 34 -4.15 -6.56 -10.81
C ALA A 34 -5.29 -6.04 -9.91
N ILE A 35 -5.01 -5.09 -9.02
CA ILE A 35 -6.02 -4.48 -8.15
C ILE A 35 -7.08 -3.74 -8.97
N LEU A 36 -6.68 -3.02 -10.03
CA LEU A 36 -7.62 -2.36 -10.94
C LEU A 36 -8.51 -3.36 -11.69
N VAL A 37 -7.95 -4.47 -12.16
CA VAL A 37 -8.71 -5.55 -12.82
C VAL A 37 -9.73 -6.15 -11.85
N VAL A 38 -9.37 -6.38 -10.59
CA VAL A 38 -10.31 -6.87 -9.57
C VAL A 38 -11.41 -5.85 -9.29
N ALA A 39 -11.08 -4.56 -9.13
CA ALA A 39 -12.06 -3.49 -8.94
C ALA A 39 -13.03 -3.38 -10.12
N TYR A 40 -12.53 -3.50 -11.35
CA TYR A 40 -13.35 -3.55 -12.56
C TYR A 40 -14.22 -4.81 -12.60
N GLY A 41 -13.67 -5.98 -12.26
CA GLY A 41 -14.41 -7.24 -12.16
C GLY A 41 -15.56 -7.15 -11.15
N LEU A 42 -15.32 -6.55 -9.98
CA LEU A 42 -16.37 -6.27 -8.99
C LEU A 42 -17.46 -5.36 -9.56
N SER A 43 -17.10 -4.33 -10.33
CA SER A 43 -18.05 -3.45 -11.00
C SER A 43 -18.89 -4.17 -12.06
N VAL A 44 -18.34 -5.15 -12.76
CA VAL A 44 -19.09 -5.98 -13.72
C VAL A 44 -19.98 -7.00 -13.00
N ALA A 45 -19.50 -7.60 -11.92
CA ALA A 45 -20.22 -8.63 -11.18
C ALA A 45 -21.38 -8.07 -10.34
N THR A 46 -21.24 -6.85 -9.81
CA THR A 46 -22.20 -6.28 -8.83
C THR A 46 -23.12 -5.20 -9.40
N LEU A 47 -22.70 -4.46 -10.43
CA LEU A 47 -23.49 -3.36 -10.98
C LEU A 47 -24.21 -3.77 -12.26
N ASP A 48 -25.49 -3.41 -12.32
CA ASP A 48 -26.28 -3.56 -13.54
C ASP A 48 -25.75 -2.64 -14.66
N SER A 49 -25.86 -3.15 -15.89
CA SER A 49 -25.47 -2.48 -17.14
C SER A 49 -26.23 -1.18 -17.41
N SER A 50 -27.39 -0.98 -16.78
CA SER A 50 -28.24 0.21 -16.90
C SER A 50 -27.73 1.43 -16.12
N ILE A 51 -26.75 1.25 -15.22
CA ILE A 51 -26.22 2.32 -14.38
C ILE A 51 -25.42 3.36 -15.19
N SER A 52 -25.57 4.62 -14.80
CA SER A 52 -24.81 5.72 -15.42
C SER A 52 -23.30 5.52 -15.28
N LYS A 53 -22.57 5.81 -16.37
CA LYS A 53 -21.10 5.65 -16.43
C LYS A 53 -20.38 6.35 -15.28
N GLY A 54 -20.89 7.52 -14.85
CA GLY A 54 -20.33 8.26 -13.72
C GLY A 54 -20.40 7.50 -12.39
N ARG A 55 -21.54 6.85 -12.09
CA ARG A 55 -21.68 6.04 -10.86
C ARG A 55 -20.82 4.78 -10.92
N ARG A 56 -20.71 4.17 -12.11
CA ARG A 56 -19.83 3.02 -12.33
C ARG A 56 -18.36 3.38 -12.12
N PHE A 57 -17.94 4.54 -12.62
CA PHE A 57 -16.60 5.08 -12.37
C PHE A 57 -16.35 5.31 -10.88
N LEU A 58 -17.27 5.99 -10.17
CA LEU A 58 -17.14 6.22 -8.73
C LEU A 58 -17.07 4.91 -7.94
N PHE A 59 -17.84 3.90 -8.32
CA PHE A 59 -17.76 2.58 -7.70
C PHE A 59 -16.40 1.93 -7.92
N ILE A 60 -15.90 1.90 -9.16
CA ILE A 60 -14.57 1.34 -9.46
C ILE A 60 -13.48 2.09 -8.70
N TRP A 61 -13.56 3.42 -8.65
CA TRP A 61 -12.65 4.25 -7.88
C TRP A 61 -12.64 3.86 -6.40
N HIS A 62 -13.80 3.80 -5.75
CA HIS A 62 -13.89 3.42 -4.34
C HIS A 62 -13.51 1.97 -4.07
N ALA A 63 -13.82 1.04 -4.98
CA ALA A 63 -13.41 -0.34 -4.87
C ALA A 63 -11.89 -0.49 -5.01
N PHE A 64 -11.27 0.24 -5.93
CA PHE A 64 -9.82 0.30 -6.10
C PHE A 64 -9.15 0.89 -4.85
N ASP A 65 -9.65 2.02 -4.35
CA ASP A 65 -9.19 2.67 -3.13
C ASP A 65 -9.25 1.72 -1.92
N ALA A 66 -10.39 1.07 -1.70
CA ALA A 66 -10.56 0.09 -0.62
C ALA A 66 -9.61 -1.11 -0.74
N LEU A 67 -9.37 -1.60 -1.95
CA LEU A 67 -8.42 -2.69 -2.19
C LEU A 67 -6.96 -2.26 -1.96
N ILE A 68 -6.60 -1.02 -2.30
CA ILE A 68 -5.26 -0.48 -2.02
C ILE A 68 -5.05 -0.37 -0.51
N HIS A 69 -6.01 0.20 0.23
CA HIS A 69 -5.95 0.26 1.69
C HIS A 69 -5.86 -1.15 2.30
N PHE A 70 -6.69 -2.08 1.85
CA PHE A 70 -6.66 -3.46 2.36
C PHE A 70 -5.35 -4.19 2.04
N CYS A 71 -4.89 -4.17 0.78
CA CYS A 71 -3.73 -4.94 0.36
C CYS A 71 -2.42 -4.29 0.80
N LEU A 72 -2.24 -3.00 0.52
CA LEU A 72 -1.00 -2.31 0.87
C LEU A 72 -0.95 -2.07 2.38
N GLU A 73 -1.88 -1.33 2.97
CA GLU A 73 -1.82 -1.05 4.42
C GLU A 73 -1.97 -2.33 5.25
N GLY A 74 -2.78 -3.30 4.80
CA GLY A 74 -2.85 -4.62 5.43
C GLY A 74 -1.52 -5.38 5.39
N SER A 75 -0.77 -5.31 4.29
CA SER A 75 0.57 -5.92 4.22
C SER A 75 1.56 -5.24 5.17
N PHE A 76 1.48 -3.91 5.34
CA PHE A 76 2.27 -3.19 6.33
C PHE A 76 1.96 -3.69 7.75
N LEU A 77 0.66 -3.73 8.11
CA LEU A 77 0.21 -4.23 9.40
C LEU A 77 0.68 -5.67 9.65
N TYR A 78 0.58 -6.54 8.64
CA TYR A 78 1.09 -7.91 8.73
C TYR A 78 2.58 -7.94 9.10
N HIS A 79 3.41 -7.13 8.44
CA HIS A 79 4.83 -7.06 8.77
C HIS A 79 5.08 -6.45 10.16
N CYS A 80 4.28 -5.48 10.60
CA CYS A 80 4.37 -4.95 11.97
C CYS A 80 4.08 -6.01 13.04
N PHE A 81 3.16 -6.96 12.81
CA PHE A 81 2.83 -7.97 13.81
C PHE A 81 3.67 -9.26 13.71
N PHE A 82 4.00 -9.70 12.50
CA PHE A 82 4.55 -11.04 12.27
C PHE A 82 6.01 -11.06 11.85
N SER A 83 6.56 -9.95 11.34
CA SER A 83 7.97 -9.87 10.95
C SER A 83 8.80 -9.21 12.05
N TRP A 84 9.80 -9.92 12.57
CA TRP A 84 10.67 -9.41 13.65
C TRP A 84 12.11 -9.88 13.50
N ILE A 85 13.05 -9.05 13.97
CA ILE A 85 14.49 -9.35 14.04
C ILE A 85 14.98 -9.13 15.48
N PRO A 86 15.76 -10.04 16.08
CA PRO A 86 16.40 -9.82 17.38
C PRO A 86 17.38 -8.63 17.33
N LEU A 87 17.35 -7.76 18.34
CA LEU A 87 18.30 -6.63 18.42
C LEU A 87 19.76 -7.11 18.59
N GLY A 88 19.96 -8.29 19.18
CA GLY A 88 21.28 -8.89 19.36
C GLY A 88 21.90 -9.46 18.08
N SER A 89 21.13 -9.64 17.00
CA SER A 89 21.65 -10.11 15.70
C SER A 89 22.01 -8.98 14.75
N VAL A 90 21.83 -7.72 15.16
CA VAL A 90 22.05 -6.54 14.32
C VAL A 90 23.25 -5.77 14.85
N SER A 91 24.25 -5.55 13.98
CA SER A 91 25.49 -4.86 14.35
C SER A 91 25.25 -3.42 14.82
N ASN A 92 24.27 -2.72 14.23
CA ASN A 92 23.92 -1.33 14.55
C ASN A 92 22.41 -1.18 14.80
N PRO A 93 21.91 -1.44 16.02
CA PRO A 93 20.47 -1.35 16.34
C PRO A 93 19.86 0.04 16.15
N SER A 94 20.67 1.11 16.23
CA SER A 94 20.23 2.50 16.01
C SER A 94 19.91 2.83 14.55
N ALA A 95 20.34 2.00 13.60
CA ALA A 95 20.04 2.16 12.18
C ALA A 95 18.65 1.59 11.81
N LEU A 96 18.04 0.81 12.69
CA LEU A 96 16.70 0.25 12.50
C LEU A 96 15.64 1.35 12.63
N ALA A 97 14.57 1.20 11.86
CA ALA A 97 13.37 2.00 11.97
C ALA A 97 12.74 1.87 13.36
N PRO A 98 12.12 2.95 13.88
CA PRO A 98 11.58 2.98 15.22
C PRO A 98 10.51 1.90 15.40
N THR A 99 10.65 1.12 16.47
CA THR A 99 9.64 0.20 16.97
C THR A 99 9.23 0.70 18.34
N ALA A 100 7.93 0.71 18.63
CA ALA A 100 7.44 1.18 19.92
C ALA A 100 8.05 0.39 21.09
N TYR A 101 8.31 1.07 22.21
CA TYR A 101 8.84 0.40 23.40
C TYR A 101 7.85 -0.64 23.92
N ASN A 102 8.35 -1.84 24.24
CA ASN A 102 7.55 -2.97 24.70
C ASN A 102 6.44 -3.41 23.72
N PHE A 103 6.67 -3.23 22.42
CA PHE A 103 5.72 -3.66 21.39
C PHE A 103 5.48 -5.18 21.47
N LEU A 104 4.20 -5.57 21.57
CA LEU A 104 3.76 -6.96 21.79
C LEU A 104 4.39 -7.64 23.02
N GLY A 105 4.79 -6.89 24.04
CA GLY A 105 5.42 -7.45 25.25
C GLY A 105 6.90 -7.82 25.08
N HIS A 106 7.56 -7.31 24.04
CA HIS A 106 8.96 -7.62 23.74
C HIS A 106 9.81 -6.36 23.63
N THR A 107 11.01 -6.41 24.21
CA THR A 107 11.98 -5.29 24.23
C THR A 107 13.30 -5.63 23.53
N ASN A 108 13.51 -6.90 23.19
CA ASN A 108 14.76 -7.43 22.63
C ASN A 108 14.71 -7.66 21.11
N ARG A 109 13.67 -7.18 20.43
CA ARG A 109 13.48 -7.34 18.99
C ARG A 109 12.81 -6.12 18.37
N ALA A 110 13.11 -5.87 17.11
CA ALA A 110 12.45 -4.85 16.29
C ALA A 110 11.42 -5.52 15.36
N TYR A 111 10.32 -4.82 15.08
CA TYR A 111 9.24 -5.29 14.22
C TYR A 111 9.10 -4.40 12.99
N GLY A 112 8.36 -4.88 11.99
CA GLY A 112 7.98 -4.11 10.80
C GLY A 112 8.61 -4.63 9.51
N PRO A 113 8.40 -3.89 8.40
CA PRO A 113 8.90 -4.26 7.08
C PRO A 113 10.41 -4.50 7.01
N GLN A 114 11.20 -3.82 7.84
CA GLN A 114 12.65 -4.05 7.95
C GLN A 114 13.02 -5.50 8.35
N ALA A 115 12.09 -6.22 8.96
CA ALA A 115 12.23 -7.62 9.34
C ALA A 115 11.63 -8.60 8.33
N GLY A 116 11.05 -8.10 7.23
CA GLY A 116 10.40 -8.91 6.21
C GLY A 116 11.35 -9.53 5.16
N GLY A 117 12.66 -9.21 5.23
CA GLY A 117 13.67 -9.78 4.33
C GLY A 117 13.39 -9.50 2.86
N ASP A 118 13.44 -10.55 2.03
CA ASP A 118 13.26 -10.49 0.57
C ASP A 118 11.78 -10.54 0.13
N ALA A 119 10.83 -10.45 1.08
CA ALA A 119 9.42 -10.40 0.72
C ALA A 119 9.11 -9.13 -0.12
N PRO A 120 8.49 -9.23 -1.31
CA PRO A 120 8.29 -8.07 -2.20
C PRO A 120 7.52 -6.93 -1.54
N MET A 121 6.50 -7.23 -0.73
CA MET A 121 5.73 -6.22 0.00
C MET A 121 6.57 -5.57 1.10
N ALA A 122 7.44 -6.31 1.79
CA ALA A 122 8.37 -5.74 2.74
C ALA A 122 9.36 -4.80 2.06
N GLN A 123 9.90 -5.20 0.90
CA GLN A 123 10.80 -4.36 0.10
C GLN A 123 10.11 -3.10 -0.41
N LEU A 124 8.85 -3.20 -0.86
CA LEU A 124 8.03 -2.04 -1.24
C LEU A 124 7.91 -1.04 -0.09
N TRP A 125 7.58 -1.52 1.11
CA TRP A 125 7.52 -0.69 2.31
C TRP A 125 8.88 -0.14 2.72
N MET A 126 9.97 -0.88 2.50
CA MET A 126 11.33 -0.37 2.73
C MET A 126 11.74 0.71 1.74
N ILE A 127 11.27 0.67 0.49
CA ILE A 127 11.41 1.79 -0.47
C ILE A 127 10.62 2.99 0.04
N TYR A 128 9.38 2.78 0.48
CA TYR A 128 8.55 3.84 1.05
C TYR A 128 9.18 4.44 2.33
N ALA A 129 9.82 3.60 3.14
CA ALA A 129 10.54 4.00 4.35
C ALA A 129 11.78 4.86 4.07
N LYS A 130 12.30 4.88 2.83
CA LYS A 130 13.35 5.85 2.44
C LYS A 130 12.83 7.29 2.49
N ALA A 131 11.55 7.50 2.17
CA ALA A 131 10.91 8.81 2.26
C ALA A 131 10.54 9.16 3.71
N ASP A 132 10.06 8.19 4.48
CA ASP A 132 9.77 8.35 5.91
C ASP A 132 10.09 7.08 6.69
N ARG A 133 11.18 7.10 7.47
CA ARG A 133 11.72 5.93 8.18
C ARG A 133 10.72 5.22 9.08
N ARG A 134 9.69 5.90 9.56
CA ARG A 134 8.71 5.30 10.48
C ARG A 134 7.93 4.17 9.82
N TRP A 135 7.81 4.17 8.49
CA TRP A 135 7.19 3.08 7.71
C TRP A 135 8.06 1.82 7.59
N GLY A 136 9.32 1.87 8.04
CA GLY A 136 10.17 0.68 8.11
C GLY A 136 9.97 -0.14 9.39
N GLY A 137 9.32 0.44 10.40
CA GLY A 137 9.17 -0.15 11.74
C GLY A 137 7.71 -0.23 12.20
N ALA A 138 7.49 -0.71 13.42
CA ALA A 138 6.17 -0.73 14.06
C ALA A 138 5.98 0.49 14.97
N ASP A 139 5.81 1.67 14.36
CA ASP A 139 5.48 2.91 15.06
C ASP A 139 3.98 2.96 15.38
N LEU A 140 3.62 3.26 16.64
CA LEU A 140 2.22 3.27 17.09
C LEU A 140 1.38 4.32 16.36
N VAL A 141 1.93 5.49 16.06
CA VAL A 141 1.20 6.56 15.37
C VAL A 141 0.83 6.13 13.95
N ILE A 142 1.74 5.41 13.28
CA ILE A 142 1.48 4.87 11.93
C ILE A 142 0.54 3.68 11.99
N LEU A 143 0.67 2.80 12.98
CA LEU A 143 -0.29 1.72 13.23
C LEU A 143 -1.71 2.26 13.43
N PHE A 144 -1.88 3.33 14.22
CA PHE A 144 -3.19 3.96 14.40
C PHE A 144 -3.72 4.60 13.10
N LEU A 145 -2.86 5.19 12.27
CA LEU A 145 -3.25 5.79 11.00
C LEU A 145 -3.63 4.74 9.95
N ALA A 146 -2.89 3.63 9.84
CA ALA A 146 -3.17 2.54 8.91
C ALA A 146 -4.39 1.68 9.34
N TYR A 147 -4.68 1.62 10.64
CA TYR A 147 -5.82 0.88 11.15
C TYR A 147 -7.15 1.66 11.09
N ALA A 148 -7.09 3.00 11.21
CA ALA A 148 -8.29 3.83 11.20
C ALA A 148 -9.18 3.70 9.94
N PRO A 149 -8.64 3.57 8.71
CA PRO A 149 -9.43 3.32 7.50
C PRO A 149 -10.16 1.97 7.51
N LEU A 150 -9.53 0.92 8.05
CA LEU A 150 -10.08 -0.45 8.11
C LEU A 150 -11.28 -0.59 9.05
N HIS A 151 -11.43 0.30 10.04
CA HIS A 151 -12.52 0.25 11.03
C HIS A 151 -13.64 1.29 10.83
N LEU A 152 -13.50 2.19 9.86
CA LEU A 152 -14.47 3.26 9.60
C LEU A 152 -15.59 2.99 8.57
N PRO A 153 -15.92 1.76 8.11
CA PRO A 153 -17.16 1.58 7.34
C PRO A 153 -18.45 1.58 8.17
N LEU A 154 -18.39 1.45 9.50
CA LEU A 154 -19.58 1.13 10.31
C LEU A 154 -20.19 2.29 11.13
N ILE A 155 -19.57 3.48 11.18
CA ILE A 155 -20.04 4.60 12.04
C ILE A 155 -20.59 5.80 11.26
N ARG A 156 -20.62 5.77 9.92
CA ARG A 156 -21.18 6.88 9.11
C ARG A 156 -22.52 6.62 8.40
N SER A 157 -23.23 5.52 8.72
CA SER A 157 -24.51 5.19 8.07
C SER A 157 -25.77 5.38 8.92
N THR A 158 -25.69 5.66 10.23
CA THR A 158 -26.89 5.61 11.09
C THR A 158 -27.38 6.93 11.68
N ARG A 159 -26.84 8.09 11.27
CA ARG A 159 -27.33 9.37 11.84
C ARG A 159 -27.20 10.58 10.91
N LEU A 160 -27.86 10.55 9.76
CA LEU A 160 -28.16 11.76 8.96
C LEU A 160 -29.46 11.60 8.14
N SER A 161 -30.46 10.93 8.73
CA SER A 161 -31.84 10.96 8.24
C SER A 161 -32.75 11.46 9.35
N ARG A 162 -32.65 12.77 9.65
CA ARG A 162 -33.71 13.63 10.17
C ARG A 162 -33.13 15.01 10.44
N SER A 163 -33.79 16.02 9.87
CA SER A 163 -33.55 17.45 10.06
C SER A 163 -32.43 18.05 9.22
N LEU A 164 -32.78 18.48 8.01
CA LEU A 164 -32.72 19.90 7.62
C LEU A 164 -33.40 20.05 6.25
N ALA A 165 -34.74 20.08 6.30
CA ALA A 165 -35.49 20.86 5.36
C ALA A 165 -35.23 22.34 5.70
N PHE A 166 -34.42 23.03 4.89
CA PHE A 166 -34.49 24.49 4.84
C PHE A 166 -34.21 24.97 3.40
N ASN A 167 -35.32 25.22 2.71
CA ASN A 167 -35.58 26.16 1.62
C ASN A 167 -34.49 26.55 0.61
N LEU A 168 -34.81 26.23 -0.65
CA LEU A 168 -34.51 26.99 -1.87
C LEU A 168 -34.57 28.52 -1.69
N ARG A 169 -33.63 29.25 -2.31
CA ARG A 169 -33.92 30.32 -3.30
C ARG A 169 -32.64 30.95 -3.86
N PHE A 170 -32.67 31.06 -5.20
CA PHE A 170 -31.76 31.70 -6.16
C PHE A 170 -30.43 30.99 -6.47
#